data_AF-A0A7Y4RII5-F1
#
_entry.id   AF-A0A7Y4RII5-F1
#
_cell.length_a   1.000
_cell.length_b   1.000
_cell.length_c   1.000
_cell.angle_alpha   90.00
_cell.angle_beta   90.00
_cell.angle_gamma   90.00
#
_symmetry.space_group_name_H-M   'P 1'
#
loop_
_entity.id
_entity.type
_entity.pdbx_description
1 polymer ?
#
loop_
_entity_poly.entity_id
_entity_poly.type
_entity_poly.pdbx_seq_one_letter_code
_entity_poly.pdbx_strand_id
1 'polypeptide(L)'
;MRYLIGIDDTDNLESRGTGHRVRQLADWLAENKLAAPLGITRHQLLVDPQIPYTSHNSSACLSIETENADDVWEASREFLLRESAEGSDVGLTLAKWDSINAEVLDFGRRAKLEVLTMSAAEQTASRSQIRCEGLTGTHGGIIGALSAIGLHRAGNDGRYLWLPGLRELTGKYQSKEICAMGHVDRICTVENTDLPNETIVDVGEWIRPILRDGKATLYVEEKNHEWFIISKDRIKSLSN
;
A
#
# COMPACT_ATOMS: atom_id res chain seq x y z
N MET A 1 4.22 14.19 -12.24
CA MET A 1 3.36 13.11 -12.77
C MET A 1 3.18 12.02 -11.71
N ARG A 2 2.07 11.25 -11.73
CA ARG A 2 1.82 10.19 -10.73
C ARG A 2 2.48 8.87 -11.09
N TYR A 3 3.18 8.27 -10.13
CA TYR A 3 3.80 6.94 -10.24
C TYR A 3 3.44 6.06 -9.03
N LEU A 4 3.53 4.75 -9.22
CA LEU A 4 3.42 3.75 -8.16
C LEU A 4 4.75 3.01 -8.00
N ILE A 5 5.20 2.88 -6.76
CA ILE A 5 6.34 2.07 -6.34
C ILE A 5 5.80 0.84 -5.60
N GLY A 6 6.04 -0.34 -6.15
CA GLY A 6 5.74 -1.61 -5.50
C GLY A 6 6.96 -2.14 -4.76
N ILE A 7 6.77 -2.61 -3.53
CA ILE A 7 7.84 -3.12 -2.67
C ILE A 7 7.34 -4.36 -1.95
N ASP A 8 8.18 -5.39 -1.89
CA ASP A 8 7.93 -6.58 -1.07
C ASP A 8 9.21 -7.19 -0.52
N ASP A 9 9.04 -8.02 0.52
CA ASP A 9 10.07 -8.86 1.12
C ASP A 9 11.35 -8.09 1.51
N THR A 10 11.16 -7.06 2.35
CA THR A 10 12.26 -6.20 2.85
C THR A 10 12.64 -6.51 4.31
N ASP A 11 11.99 -7.51 4.89
CA ASP A 11 12.07 -7.85 6.30
C ASP A 11 12.45 -9.32 6.51
N ASN A 12 13.02 -9.60 7.67
CA ASN A 12 13.24 -10.93 8.22
C ASN A 12 12.53 -11.06 9.59
N LEU A 13 12.64 -12.23 10.24
CA LEU A 13 11.98 -12.55 11.51
C LEU A 13 12.33 -11.63 12.69
N GLU A 14 13.47 -10.93 12.62
CA GLU A 14 13.99 -10.09 13.72
C GLU A 14 13.80 -8.59 13.44
N SER A 15 13.47 -8.24 12.20
CA SER A 15 13.34 -6.85 11.74
C SER A 15 11.89 -6.35 11.75
N ARG A 16 11.70 -5.05 11.51
CA ARG A 16 10.36 -4.49 11.28
C ARG A 16 9.91 -4.79 9.85
N GLY A 17 8.64 -5.18 9.72
CA GLY A 17 8.05 -5.59 8.45
C GLY A 17 8.10 -4.55 7.33
N THR A 18 7.88 -5.01 6.09
CA THR A 18 7.90 -4.20 4.85
C THR A 18 7.08 -2.90 4.92
N GLY A 19 5.97 -2.89 5.64
CA GLY A 19 5.18 -1.68 5.87
C GLY A 19 5.95 -0.55 6.59
N HIS A 20 6.97 -0.85 7.38
CA HIS A 20 7.88 0.15 7.95
C HIS A 20 8.87 0.66 6.92
N ARG A 21 9.47 -0.23 6.13
CA ARG A 21 10.48 0.10 5.14
C ARG A 21 9.96 1.06 4.08
N VAL A 22 8.76 0.81 3.56
CA VAL A 22 8.12 1.69 2.57
C VAL A 22 7.84 3.10 3.11
N ARG A 23 7.57 3.25 4.42
CA ARG A 23 7.42 4.59 5.03
C ARG A 23 8.75 5.32 5.08
N GLN A 24 9.82 4.63 5.49
CA GLN A 24 11.16 5.22 5.51
C GLN A 24 11.61 5.61 4.10
N LEU A 25 11.29 4.81 3.08
CA LEU A 25 11.56 5.18 1.70
C LEU A 25 10.77 6.44 1.31
N ALA A 26 9.48 6.51 1.65
CA ALA A 26 8.65 7.68 1.36
C ALA A 26 9.21 8.96 2.00
N ASP A 27 9.61 8.89 3.28
CA ASP A 27 10.23 9.99 4.01
C ASP A 27 11.55 10.40 3.31
N TRP A 28 12.41 9.44 2.99
CA TRP A 28 13.70 9.69 2.36
C TRP A 28 13.56 10.31 0.95
N LEU A 29 12.62 9.84 0.12
CA LEU A 29 12.34 10.44 -1.18
C LEU A 29 11.84 11.89 -1.06
N ALA A 30 11.00 12.18 -0.05
CA ALA A 30 10.49 13.52 0.21
C ALA A 30 11.58 14.47 0.72
N GLU A 31 12.38 14.03 1.69
CA GLU A 31 13.48 14.80 2.28
C GLU A 31 14.54 15.18 1.23
N ASN A 32 14.82 14.27 0.29
CA ASN A 32 15.74 14.50 -0.82
C ASN A 32 15.09 15.20 -2.02
N LYS A 33 13.82 15.60 -1.92
CA LYS A 33 13.06 16.32 -2.96
C LYS A 33 12.98 15.57 -4.30
N LEU A 34 13.01 14.24 -4.25
CA LEU A 34 12.94 13.37 -5.43
C LEU A 34 11.49 13.07 -5.81
N ALA A 35 10.60 12.96 -4.82
CA ALA A 35 9.19 12.72 -5.03
C ALA A 35 8.35 13.24 -3.86
N ALA A 36 7.08 13.55 -4.13
CA ALA A 36 6.08 13.82 -3.11
C ALA A 36 5.23 12.57 -2.86
N PRO A 37 5.28 11.95 -1.66
CA PRO A 37 4.41 10.82 -1.31
C PRO A 37 2.94 11.24 -1.24
N LEU A 38 2.07 10.45 -1.86
CA LEU A 38 0.62 10.66 -1.86
C LEU A 38 -0.11 9.70 -0.91
N GLY A 39 0.45 8.52 -0.68
CA GLY A 39 -0.17 7.50 0.17
C GLY A 39 0.52 6.15 0.03
N ILE A 40 0.38 5.32 1.07
CA ILE A 40 0.97 3.97 1.10
C ILE A 40 -0.13 2.98 1.42
N THR A 41 -0.35 1.99 0.55
CA THR A 41 -1.26 0.86 0.81
C THR A 41 -0.50 -0.42 1.12
N ARG A 42 -1.07 -1.27 1.96
CA ARG A 42 -0.64 -2.65 2.17
C ARG A 42 -1.67 -3.60 1.60
N HIS A 43 -1.20 -4.59 0.85
CA HIS A 43 -2.00 -5.61 0.21
C HIS A 43 -1.70 -6.97 0.86
N GLN A 44 -2.73 -7.65 1.36
CA GLN A 44 -2.57 -9.02 1.84
C GLN A 44 -2.54 -9.94 0.63
N LEU A 45 -1.50 -10.73 0.42
CA LEU A 45 -1.44 -11.72 -0.66
C LEU A 45 -1.96 -13.08 -0.17
N LEU A 46 -2.02 -14.07 -1.06
CA LEU A 46 -2.47 -15.42 -0.76
C LEU A 46 -1.72 -16.01 0.45
N VAL A 47 -2.44 -16.55 1.42
CA VAL A 47 -1.85 -17.32 2.52
C VAL A 47 -1.86 -18.80 2.10
N ASP A 48 -0.69 -19.32 1.76
CA ASP A 48 -0.52 -20.70 1.30
C ASP A 48 0.77 -21.32 1.87
N PRO A 49 0.76 -22.59 2.32
CA PRO A 49 1.96 -23.27 2.83
C PRO A 49 3.13 -23.37 1.84
N GLN A 50 2.88 -23.23 0.55
CA GLN A 50 3.92 -23.25 -0.49
C GLN A 50 4.68 -21.92 -0.60
N ILE A 51 4.18 -20.84 0.02
CA ILE A 51 4.78 -19.51 -0.04
C ILE A 51 5.54 -19.23 1.27
N PRO A 52 6.88 -19.09 1.24
CA PRO A 52 7.61 -18.64 2.41
C PRO A 52 7.28 -17.18 2.72
N TYR A 53 7.03 -16.86 3.98
CA TYR A 53 6.88 -15.48 4.47
C TYR A 53 7.31 -15.37 5.93
N THR A 54 7.62 -14.16 6.40
CA THR A 54 8.02 -13.90 7.79
C THR A 54 6.82 -14.00 8.74
N SER A 55 6.05 -12.93 8.86
CA SER A 55 4.86 -12.82 9.70
C SER A 55 3.57 -12.85 8.86
N HIS A 56 3.62 -12.22 7.69
CA HIS A 56 2.50 -12.13 6.77
C HIS A 56 3.02 -12.10 5.33
N ASN A 57 2.37 -12.85 4.44
CA ASN A 57 2.58 -12.67 3.00
C ASN A 57 1.88 -11.38 2.53
N SER A 58 2.59 -10.25 2.48
CA SER A 58 1.98 -8.97 2.11
C SER A 58 2.98 -7.98 1.56
N SER A 59 2.59 -7.34 0.46
CA SER A 59 3.36 -6.29 -0.19
C SER A 59 2.81 -4.89 0.09
N ALA A 60 3.59 -3.88 -0.26
CA ALA A 60 3.23 -2.47 -0.13
C ALA A 60 3.34 -1.72 -1.44
N CYS A 61 2.42 -0.77 -1.66
CA CYS A 61 2.47 0.16 -2.78
C CYS A 61 2.56 1.59 -2.23
N LEU A 62 3.55 2.34 -2.69
CA LEU A 62 3.72 3.77 -2.43
C LEU A 62 3.32 4.55 -3.69
N SER A 63 2.29 5.39 -3.58
CA SER A 63 1.90 6.33 -4.63
C SER A 63 2.67 7.63 -4.45
N ILE A 64 3.24 8.17 -5.52
CA ILE A 64 4.04 9.39 -5.50
C ILE A 64 3.71 10.32 -6.66
N GLU A 65 4.10 11.59 -6.52
CA GLU A 65 4.30 12.51 -7.63
C GLU A 65 5.79 12.80 -7.82
N THR A 66 6.25 12.72 -9.07
CA THR A 66 7.60 13.12 -9.46
C THR A 66 7.62 13.52 -10.94
N GLU A 67 8.60 14.35 -11.30
CA GLU A 67 8.96 14.64 -12.70
C GLU A 67 10.22 13.87 -13.13
N ASN A 68 10.93 13.21 -12.20
CA ASN A 68 12.15 12.46 -12.49
C ASN A 68 12.05 11.01 -11.99
N ALA A 69 11.40 10.16 -12.80
CA ALA A 69 11.21 8.75 -12.48
C ALA A 69 12.52 7.94 -12.46
N ASP A 70 13.56 8.39 -13.19
CA ASP A 70 14.87 7.74 -13.23
C ASP A 70 15.61 7.93 -11.91
N ASP A 71 15.67 9.17 -11.42
CA ASP A 71 16.27 9.45 -10.12
C ASP A 71 15.51 8.71 -9.01
N VAL A 72 14.17 8.71 -9.03
CA VAL A 72 13.38 7.97 -8.04
C VAL A 72 13.67 6.48 -8.07
N TRP A 73 13.84 5.89 -9.26
CA TRP A 73 14.17 4.48 -9.41
C TRP A 73 15.52 4.15 -8.78
N GLU A 74 16.58 4.86 -9.16
CA GLU A 74 17.92 4.61 -8.64
C GLU A 74 18.02 4.87 -7.13
N ALA A 75 17.38 5.95 -6.68
CA ALA A 75 17.32 6.32 -5.28
C ALA A 75 16.58 5.25 -4.46
N SER A 76 15.46 4.71 -4.98
CA SER A 76 14.73 3.63 -4.31
C SER A 76 15.54 2.33 -4.26
N ARG A 77 16.26 1.99 -5.34
CA ARG A 77 17.19 0.85 -5.36
C ARG A 77 18.27 0.99 -4.30
N GLU A 78 18.97 2.12 -4.29
CA GLU A 78 20.06 2.37 -3.34
C GLU A 78 19.56 2.28 -1.89
N PHE A 79 18.44 2.94 -1.60
CA PHE A 79 17.82 2.90 -0.28
C PHE A 79 17.49 1.46 0.13
N LEU A 80 16.81 0.69 -0.74
CA LEU A 80 16.39 -0.67 -0.40
C LEU A 80 17.58 -1.63 -0.25
N LEU A 81 18.62 -1.50 -1.07
CA LEU A 81 19.84 -2.30 -0.94
C LEU A 81 20.59 -2.02 0.37
N ARG A 82 20.59 -0.77 0.83
CA ARG A 82 21.27 -0.37 2.08
C ARG A 82 20.47 -0.73 3.32
N GLU A 83 19.15 -0.56 3.25
CA GLU A 83 18.31 -0.47 4.44
C GLU A 83 17.50 -1.74 4.72
N SER A 84 17.24 -2.59 3.71
CA SER A 84 16.47 -3.82 3.89
C SER A 84 17.19 -4.83 4.77
N ALA A 85 16.42 -5.70 5.42
CA ALA A 85 16.99 -6.64 6.38
C ALA A 85 17.94 -7.63 5.70
N GLU A 86 19.02 -8.01 6.38
CA GLU A 86 19.93 -9.04 5.88
C GLU A 86 19.16 -10.35 5.63
N GLY A 87 19.40 -10.96 4.47
CA GLY A 87 18.74 -12.18 4.03
C GLY A 87 17.33 -12.00 3.46
N SER A 88 16.80 -10.77 3.36
CA SER A 88 15.52 -10.50 2.70
C SER A 88 15.61 -10.64 1.17
N ASP A 89 14.48 -10.88 0.52
CA ASP A 89 14.38 -11.14 -0.92
C ASP A 89 13.68 -9.99 -1.67
N VAL A 90 14.28 -8.80 -1.60
CA VAL A 90 13.62 -7.54 -1.92
C VAL A 90 13.20 -7.46 -3.38
N GLY A 91 11.91 -7.17 -3.60
CA GLY A 91 11.38 -6.78 -4.91
C GLY A 91 11.10 -5.28 -4.98
N LEU A 92 11.43 -4.67 -6.12
CA LEU A 92 11.11 -3.28 -6.44
C LEU A 92 10.43 -3.18 -7.81
N THR A 93 9.36 -2.39 -7.90
CA THR A 93 8.67 -2.08 -9.16
C THR A 93 8.36 -0.59 -9.23
N LEU A 94 8.49 0.03 -10.41
CA LEU A 94 8.10 1.42 -10.66
C LEU A 94 7.30 1.52 -11.97
N ALA A 95 6.12 2.11 -11.89
CA ALA A 95 5.25 2.30 -13.05
C ALA A 95 4.55 3.67 -13.01
N LYS A 96 4.37 4.29 -14.18
CA LYS A 96 3.53 5.48 -14.32
C LYS A 96 2.07 5.08 -14.15
N TRP A 97 1.28 5.90 -13.45
CA TRP A 97 -0.12 5.58 -13.14
C TRP A 97 -0.95 5.13 -14.36
N ASP A 98 -0.76 5.81 -15.50
CA ASP A 98 -1.49 5.56 -16.74
C ASP A 98 -0.90 4.42 -17.60
N SER A 99 0.31 3.94 -17.28
CA SER A 99 0.93 2.82 -18.02
C SER A 99 0.57 1.45 -17.45
N ILE A 100 -0.03 1.40 -16.26
CA ILE A 100 -0.44 0.15 -15.62
C ILE A 100 -1.69 -0.38 -16.35
N ASN A 101 -1.48 -1.43 -17.14
CA ASN A 101 -2.49 -2.03 -18.02
C ASN A 101 -3.22 -3.21 -17.35
N ALA A 102 -4.15 -3.82 -18.09
CA ALA A 102 -4.96 -4.94 -17.61
C ALA A 102 -4.16 -6.19 -17.20
N GLU A 103 -2.98 -6.44 -17.79
CA GLU A 103 -2.14 -7.60 -17.43
C GLU A 103 -1.62 -7.46 -16.01
N VAL A 104 -1.21 -6.26 -15.61
CA VAL A 104 -0.71 -5.97 -14.26
C VAL A 104 -1.83 -6.00 -13.23
N LEU A 105 -3.02 -5.50 -13.60
CA LEU A 105 -4.22 -5.60 -12.76
C LEU A 105 -4.60 -7.07 -12.51
N ASP A 106 -4.61 -7.89 -13.57
CA ASP A 106 -4.90 -9.32 -13.45
C ASP A 106 -3.84 -10.06 -12.64
N PHE A 107 -2.55 -9.73 -12.84
CA PHE A 107 -1.46 -10.30 -12.04
C PHE A 107 -1.64 -10.04 -10.55
N GLY A 108 -1.92 -8.79 -10.17
CA GLY A 108 -2.19 -8.42 -8.79
C GLY A 108 -3.41 -9.17 -8.21
N ARG A 109 -4.49 -9.29 -8.98
CA ARG A 109 -5.67 -10.08 -8.59
C ARG A 109 -5.35 -11.56 -8.41
N ARG A 110 -4.54 -12.16 -9.28
CA ARG A 110 -4.14 -13.57 -9.20
C ARG A 110 -3.24 -13.85 -8.01
N ALA A 111 -2.37 -12.92 -7.62
CA ALA A 111 -1.51 -13.05 -6.43
C ALA A 111 -2.29 -13.19 -5.11
N LYS A 112 -3.60 -12.87 -5.13
CA LYS A 112 -4.54 -13.06 -4.02
C LYS A 112 -5.14 -14.46 -3.97
N LEU A 113 -5.09 -15.20 -5.07
CA LEU A 113 -5.91 -16.40 -5.30
C LEU A 113 -5.09 -17.65 -5.60
N GLU A 114 -3.88 -17.50 -6.16
CA GLU A 114 -3.03 -18.62 -6.57
C GLU A 114 -1.54 -18.34 -6.31
N VAL A 115 -0.75 -19.41 -6.24
CA VAL A 115 0.71 -19.34 -6.12
C VAL A 115 1.28 -18.93 -7.49
N LEU A 116 1.87 -17.74 -7.56
CA LEU A 116 2.51 -17.22 -8.77
C LEU A 116 4.00 -17.52 -8.80
N THR A 117 4.60 -17.40 -9.98
CA THR A 117 6.03 -17.64 -10.20
C THR A 117 6.76 -16.35 -10.56
N MET A 118 8.07 -16.31 -10.25
CA MET A 118 8.96 -15.21 -10.62
C MET A 118 8.95 -14.95 -12.13
N SER A 119 8.99 -16.02 -12.95
CA SER A 119 8.93 -15.88 -14.41
C SER A 119 7.62 -15.25 -14.91
N ALA A 120 6.49 -15.53 -14.25
CA ALA A 120 5.23 -14.87 -14.58
C ALA A 120 5.27 -13.37 -14.26
N ALA A 121 5.92 -12.97 -13.15
CA ALA A 121 6.12 -11.56 -12.80
C ALA A 121 7.00 -10.85 -13.83
N GLU A 122 8.16 -11.42 -14.17
CA GLU A 122 9.10 -10.89 -15.16
C GLU A 122 8.44 -10.71 -16.53
N GLN A 123 7.70 -11.72 -16.99
CA GLN A 123 7.00 -11.66 -18.28
C GLN A 123 5.92 -10.58 -18.29
N THR A 124 5.15 -10.46 -17.19
CA THR A 124 4.10 -9.45 -17.07
C THR A 124 4.69 -8.03 -17.06
N ALA A 125 5.76 -7.81 -16.27
CA ALA A 125 6.46 -6.53 -16.22
C ALA A 125 7.05 -6.15 -17.59
N SER A 126 7.71 -7.11 -18.27
CA SER A 126 8.30 -6.91 -19.59
C SER A 126 7.26 -6.53 -20.65
N ARG A 127 6.16 -7.29 -20.77
CA ARG A 127 5.07 -7.00 -21.71
C ARG A 127 4.39 -5.66 -21.43
N SER A 128 4.34 -5.28 -20.17
CA SER A 128 3.74 -4.01 -19.72
C SER A 128 4.72 -2.84 -19.71
N GLN A 129 5.98 -3.06 -20.09
CA GLN A 129 7.05 -2.05 -20.09
C GLN A 129 7.23 -1.37 -18.71
N ILE A 130 7.09 -2.15 -17.64
CA ILE A 130 7.24 -1.70 -16.26
C ILE A 130 8.63 -2.09 -15.75
N ARG A 131 9.28 -1.17 -15.01
CA ARG A 131 10.53 -1.47 -14.32
C ARG A 131 10.25 -2.37 -13.15
N CYS A 132 10.91 -3.51 -13.10
CA CYS A 132 10.76 -4.52 -12.06
C CYS A 132 12.11 -5.20 -11.85
N GLU A 133 12.61 -5.23 -10.61
CA GLU A 133 13.92 -5.77 -10.26
C GLU A 133 13.83 -6.45 -8.90
N GLY A 134 14.39 -7.66 -8.81
CA GLY A 134 14.72 -8.26 -7.52
C GLY A 134 16.11 -7.81 -7.12
N LEU A 135 16.23 -7.17 -5.96
CA LEU A 135 17.45 -6.49 -5.54
C LEU A 135 18.37 -7.39 -4.70
N THR A 136 17.80 -8.34 -3.98
CA THR A 136 18.53 -9.23 -3.06
C THR A 136 17.92 -10.63 -3.08
N GLY A 137 18.56 -11.59 -2.40
CA GLY A 137 17.98 -12.92 -2.19
C GLY A 137 17.85 -13.73 -3.48
N THR A 138 16.69 -14.37 -3.68
CA THR A 138 16.39 -15.18 -4.86
C THR A 138 15.67 -14.39 -5.96
N HIS A 139 15.48 -13.09 -5.74
CA HIS A 139 14.69 -12.15 -6.53
C HIS A 139 13.18 -12.44 -6.52
N GLY A 140 12.69 -13.20 -5.53
CA GLY A 140 11.30 -13.61 -5.41
C GLY A 140 10.33 -12.47 -5.06
N GLY A 141 10.79 -11.43 -4.34
CA GLY A 141 9.95 -10.31 -3.93
C GLY A 141 9.34 -9.52 -5.09
N ILE A 142 9.82 -9.70 -6.33
CA ILE A 142 9.22 -9.08 -7.52
C ILE A 142 7.75 -9.46 -7.70
N ILE A 143 7.35 -10.67 -7.25
CA ILE A 143 5.97 -11.12 -7.33
C ILE A 143 5.08 -10.18 -6.53
N GLY A 144 5.42 -9.93 -5.27
CA GLY A 144 4.60 -9.05 -4.44
C GLY A 144 4.73 -7.58 -4.81
N ALA A 145 5.92 -7.13 -5.22
CA ALA A 145 6.14 -5.76 -5.68
C ALA A 145 5.27 -5.42 -6.91
N LEU A 146 5.25 -6.29 -7.92
CA LEU A 146 4.39 -6.12 -9.09
C LEU A 146 2.90 -6.21 -8.72
N SER A 147 2.55 -7.15 -7.85
CA SER A 147 1.17 -7.30 -7.36
C SER A 147 0.67 -6.06 -6.64
N ALA A 148 1.53 -5.40 -5.85
CA ALA A 148 1.17 -4.22 -5.08
C ALA A 148 0.69 -3.07 -5.98
N ILE A 149 1.41 -2.79 -7.09
CA ILE A 149 1.02 -1.71 -8.00
C ILE A 149 -0.27 -2.07 -8.77
N GLY A 150 -0.47 -3.34 -9.11
CA GLY A 150 -1.68 -3.81 -9.77
C GLY A 150 -2.91 -3.69 -8.88
N LEU A 151 -2.80 -4.15 -7.63
CA LEU A 151 -3.86 -4.07 -6.63
C LEU A 151 -4.21 -2.62 -6.26
N HIS A 152 -3.19 -1.78 -6.06
CA HIS A 152 -3.40 -0.35 -5.80
C HIS A 152 -4.08 0.34 -6.99
N ARG A 153 -3.62 0.08 -8.23
CA ARG A 153 -4.21 0.69 -9.43
C ARG A 153 -5.65 0.25 -9.68
N ALA A 154 -5.99 -1.00 -9.34
CA ALA A 154 -7.35 -1.54 -9.42
C ALA A 154 -8.33 -0.83 -8.46
N GLY A 155 -7.81 -0.20 -7.39
CA GLY A 155 -8.59 0.69 -6.53
C GLY A 155 -9.54 0.02 -5.56
N ASN A 156 -9.44 -1.31 -5.36
CA ASN A 156 -10.42 -2.08 -4.59
C ASN A 156 -9.82 -3.08 -3.60
N ASP A 157 -8.52 -2.98 -3.35
CA ASP A 157 -7.79 -3.85 -2.41
C ASP A 157 -6.82 -3.03 -1.57
N GLY A 158 -6.62 -3.46 -0.33
CA GLY A 158 -5.61 -2.92 0.56
C GLY A 158 -6.10 -1.81 1.47
N ARG A 159 -5.33 -1.61 2.54
CA ARG A 159 -5.56 -0.54 3.51
C ARG A 159 -4.37 0.40 3.55
N TYR A 160 -4.62 1.67 3.83
CA TYR A 160 -3.59 2.67 3.91
C TYR A 160 -2.75 2.49 5.17
N LEU A 161 -1.45 2.28 5.01
CA LEU A 161 -0.47 2.35 6.09
C LEU A 161 -0.13 3.78 6.48
N TRP A 162 -0.30 4.70 5.53
CA TRP A 162 0.02 6.12 5.66
C TRP A 162 -0.75 6.92 4.60
N LEU A 163 -1.24 8.07 5.03
CA LEU A 163 -1.72 9.20 4.22
C LEU A 163 -1.24 10.47 4.93
N PRO A 164 -1.09 11.60 4.21
CA PRO A 164 -0.69 12.85 4.85
C PRO A 164 -1.67 13.25 5.96
N GLY A 165 -1.17 13.58 7.14
CA GLY A 165 -1.97 14.02 8.29
C GLY A 165 -2.79 12.93 9.00
N LEU A 166 -2.79 11.70 8.50
CA LEU A 166 -3.62 10.61 9.04
C LEU A 166 -3.17 10.16 10.43
N ARG A 167 -1.88 10.25 10.74
CA ARG A 167 -1.32 9.74 12.01
C ARG A 167 -1.37 10.76 13.13
N GLU A 168 -1.60 12.02 12.76
CA GLU A 168 -1.74 13.17 13.62
C GLU A 168 -3.16 13.30 14.18
N LEU A 169 -4.13 12.63 13.54
CA LEU A 169 -5.51 12.56 14.02
C LEU A 169 -5.60 11.74 15.32
N THR A 170 -6.00 12.39 16.41
CA THR A 170 -6.24 11.75 17.71
C THR A 170 -7.51 12.30 18.38
N GLY A 171 -8.35 11.41 18.93
CA GLY A 171 -9.60 11.81 19.59
C GLY A 171 -10.79 11.93 18.62
N LYS A 172 -11.59 12.99 18.77
CA LYS A 172 -12.89 13.13 18.10
C LYS A 172 -12.88 14.32 17.14
N TYR A 173 -13.32 14.12 15.91
CA TYR A 173 -13.37 15.14 14.85
C TYR A 173 -14.68 15.07 14.08
N GLN A 174 -15.09 16.18 13.47
CA GLN A 174 -16.14 16.14 12.45
C GLN A 174 -15.64 15.36 11.23
N SER A 175 -16.52 14.61 10.59
CA SER A 175 -16.17 13.80 9.41
C SER A 175 -15.46 14.63 8.31
N LYS A 176 -15.87 15.88 8.08
CA LYS A 176 -15.18 16.79 7.15
C LYS A 176 -13.75 17.15 7.56
N GLU A 177 -13.47 17.25 8.86
CA GLU A 177 -12.13 17.56 9.38
C GLU A 177 -11.21 16.36 9.19
N ILE A 178 -11.72 15.14 9.40
CA ILE A 178 -11.01 13.89 9.11
C ILE A 178 -10.64 13.82 7.63
N CYS A 179 -11.58 14.12 6.73
CA CYS A 179 -11.31 14.16 5.29
C CYS A 179 -10.22 15.17 4.93
N ALA A 180 -10.33 16.40 5.43
CA ALA A 180 -9.40 17.48 5.10
C ALA A 180 -8.00 17.26 5.68
N MET A 181 -7.90 16.85 6.95
CA MET A 181 -6.62 16.69 7.64
C MET A 181 -5.94 15.37 7.30
N GLY A 182 -6.70 14.27 7.25
CA GLY A 182 -6.19 12.92 7.04
C GLY A 182 -6.14 12.47 5.59
N HIS A 183 -6.50 13.34 4.64
CA HIS A 183 -6.59 13.03 3.20
C HIS A 183 -7.46 11.79 2.94
N VAL A 184 -8.57 11.69 3.69
CA VAL A 184 -9.58 10.65 3.52
C VAL A 184 -10.62 11.15 2.51
N ASP A 185 -10.89 10.35 1.48
CA ASP A 185 -11.80 10.74 0.40
C ASP A 185 -13.28 10.51 0.77
N ARG A 186 -13.55 9.54 1.64
CA ARG A 186 -14.90 9.10 1.98
C ARG A 186 -14.99 8.54 3.39
N ILE A 187 -16.07 8.87 4.10
CA ILE A 187 -16.40 8.26 5.39
C ILE A 187 -17.82 7.69 5.32
N CYS A 188 -17.97 6.39 5.55
CA CYS A 188 -19.27 5.72 5.41
C CYS A 188 -19.41 4.51 6.33
N THR A 189 -20.63 4.01 6.48
CA THR A 189 -20.89 2.71 7.12
C THR A 189 -20.49 1.56 6.21
N VAL A 190 -20.49 0.32 6.72
CA VAL A 190 -20.18 -0.87 5.88
C VAL A 190 -21.28 -1.19 4.86
N GLU A 191 -22.49 -0.68 5.08
CA GLU A 191 -23.60 -0.68 4.13
C GLU A 191 -23.45 0.43 3.06
N ASN A 192 -22.30 1.13 3.03
CA ASN A 192 -21.99 2.22 2.13
C ASN A 192 -22.88 3.46 2.27
N THR A 193 -23.40 3.72 3.47
CA THR A 193 -24.11 4.97 3.78
C THR A 193 -23.12 6.04 4.18
N ASP A 194 -23.05 7.15 3.44
CA ASP A 194 -22.13 8.26 3.72
C ASP A 194 -22.51 8.99 5.00
N LEU A 195 -21.50 9.39 5.77
CA LEU A 195 -21.71 10.19 6.97
C LEU A 195 -21.90 11.68 6.62
N PRO A 196 -22.85 12.38 7.27
CA PRO A 196 -22.90 13.84 7.23
C PRO A 196 -21.59 14.48 7.69
N ASN A 197 -21.26 15.66 7.13
CA ASN A 197 -20.00 16.37 7.32
C ASN A 197 -19.74 16.79 8.79
N GLU A 198 -20.79 16.97 9.57
CA GLU A 198 -20.75 17.45 10.95
C GLU A 198 -20.76 16.31 11.98
N THR A 199 -20.93 15.06 11.53
CA THR A 199 -20.92 13.89 12.43
C THR A 199 -19.57 13.77 13.12
N ILE A 200 -19.59 13.74 14.45
CA ILE A 200 -18.40 13.57 15.27
C ILE A 200 -18.04 12.08 15.30
N VAL A 201 -16.82 11.76 14.86
CA VAL A 201 -16.26 10.41 14.83
C VAL A 201 -15.05 10.37 15.74
N ASP A 202 -15.00 9.37 16.62
CA ASP A 202 -13.80 9.00 17.36
C ASP A 202 -12.87 8.17 16.47
N VAL A 203 -11.68 8.72 16.20
CA VAL A 203 -10.69 8.09 15.32
C VAL A 203 -9.81 7.07 16.03
N GLY A 204 -9.92 6.96 17.36
CA GLY A 204 -9.13 6.05 18.18
C GLY A 204 -7.61 6.17 17.96
N GLU A 205 -6.89 5.09 18.23
CA GLU A 205 -5.42 5.03 18.06
C GLU A 205 -4.99 4.37 16.74
N TRP A 206 -5.92 3.70 16.05
CA TRP A 206 -5.61 2.87 14.88
C TRP A 206 -6.52 3.20 13.70
N ILE A 207 -6.26 4.34 13.07
CA ILE A 207 -6.94 4.77 11.86
C ILE A 207 -6.30 4.14 10.60
N ARG A 208 -7.10 3.41 9.83
CA ARG A 208 -6.68 2.74 8.59
C ARG A 208 -7.80 2.76 7.54
N PRO A 209 -7.88 3.81 6.71
CA PRO A 209 -8.76 3.81 5.54
C PRO A 209 -8.45 2.63 4.62
N ILE A 210 -9.46 2.17 3.90
CA ILE A 210 -9.39 1.10 2.91
C ILE A 210 -9.47 1.72 1.52
N LEU A 211 -8.64 1.23 0.60
CA LEU A 211 -8.75 1.61 -0.80
C LEU A 211 -9.97 0.92 -1.41
N ARG A 212 -11.00 1.69 -1.73
CA ARG A 212 -12.27 1.21 -2.29
C ARG A 212 -12.74 2.17 -3.37
N ASP A 213 -13.10 1.65 -4.54
CA ASP A 213 -13.50 2.44 -5.72
C ASP A 213 -12.51 3.58 -6.06
N GLY A 214 -11.21 3.32 -5.85
CA GLY A 214 -10.13 4.28 -6.08
C GLY A 214 -10.03 5.39 -5.02
N LYS A 215 -10.76 5.29 -3.92
CA LYS A 215 -10.83 6.27 -2.82
C LYS A 215 -10.30 5.70 -1.51
N ALA A 216 -9.62 6.52 -0.74
CA ALA A 216 -9.33 6.26 0.67
C ALA A 216 -10.64 6.36 1.49
N THR A 217 -11.24 5.21 1.78
CA THR A 217 -12.53 5.12 2.46
C THR A 217 -12.36 4.70 3.91
N LEU A 218 -12.81 5.53 4.85
CA LEU A 218 -12.86 5.22 6.26
C LEU A 218 -14.22 4.65 6.64
N TYR A 219 -14.24 3.41 7.12
CA TYR A 219 -15.46 2.76 7.57
C TYR A 219 -15.71 3.03 9.05
N VAL A 220 -16.95 3.37 9.38
CA VAL A 220 -17.39 3.68 10.74
C VAL A 220 -18.64 2.91 11.14
N GLU A 221 -18.90 2.85 12.43
CA GLU A 221 -20.09 2.26 13.03
C GLU A 221 -20.58 3.11 14.20
N GLU A 222 -21.90 3.14 14.40
CA GLU A 222 -22.52 3.81 15.54
C GLU A 222 -22.63 2.82 16.72
N LYS A 223 -22.21 3.25 17.92
CA LYS A 223 -22.41 2.54 19.18
C LYS A 223 -22.81 3.54 20.26
N ASN A 224 -23.91 3.28 20.96
CA ASN A 224 -24.41 4.15 22.03
C ASN A 224 -24.52 5.63 21.61
N HIS A 225 -24.99 5.90 20.39
CA HIS A 225 -25.12 7.25 19.81
C HIS A 225 -23.79 7.99 19.53
N GLU A 226 -22.67 7.28 19.54
CA GLU A 226 -21.37 7.80 19.14
C GLU A 226 -20.83 7.03 17.93
N TRP A 227 -20.09 7.71 17.06
CA TRP A 227 -19.50 7.11 15.87
C TRP A 227 -18.03 6.78 16.10
N PHE A 228 -17.64 5.56 15.71
CA PHE A 228 -16.28 5.06 15.84
C PHE A 228 -15.82 4.48 14.51
N ILE A 229 -14.52 4.53 14.24
CA ILE A 229 -13.94 3.66 13.20
C ILE A 229 -14.24 2.19 13.55
N ILE A 230 -14.61 1.40 12.55
CA ILE A 230 -14.85 -0.04 12.74
C ILE A 230 -13.59 -0.73 13.31
N SER A 231 -13.79 -1.86 13.99
CA SER A 231 -12.68 -2.56 14.65
C SER A 231 -11.55 -2.97 13.69
N LYS A 232 -10.34 -3.11 14.24
CA LYS A 232 -9.14 -3.54 13.50
C LYS A 232 -9.34 -4.84 12.72
N ASP A 233 -10.06 -5.81 13.27
CA ASP A 233 -10.31 -7.08 12.61
C ASP A 233 -11.31 -6.94 11.46
N ARG A 234 -12.32 -6.08 11.59
CA ARG A 234 -13.23 -5.75 10.48
C ARG A 234 -12.49 -5.04 9.36
N ILE A 235 -11.60 -4.09 9.66
CA ILE A 235 -10.76 -3.43 8.64
C ILE A 235 -9.90 -4.45 7.90
N LYS A 236 -9.22 -5.34 8.63
CA LYS A 236 -8.43 -6.41 8.01
C LYS A 236 -9.29 -7.26 7.09
N SER A 237 -10.46 -7.73 7.56
CA SER A 237 -11.38 -8.55 6.78
C SER A 237 -11.89 -7.85 5.52
N LEU A 238 -12.10 -6.53 5.55
CA LEU A 238 -12.59 -5.76 4.40
C LEU A 238 -11.49 -5.35 3.43
N SER A 239 -10.22 -5.38 3.85
CA SER A 239 -9.06 -4.94 3.07
C SER A 239 -8.21 -6.06 2.49
N ASN A 240 -8.49 -7.31 2.89
CA ASN A 240 -7.74 -8.51 2.55
C ASN A 240 -8.50 -9.36 1.53
#